data_AF-A0A3A9JYM5-F1
#
_entry.id   AF-A0A3A9JYM5-F1
#
_cell.length_a   1.000
_cell.length_b   1.000
_cell.length_c   1.000
_cell.angle_alpha   90.00
_cell.angle_beta   90.00
_cell.angle_gamma   90.00
#
_symmetry.space_group_name_H-M   'P 1'
#
loop_
_entity.id
_entity.type
_entity.pdbx_description
1 polymer ?
#
loop_
_entity_poly.entity_id
_entity_poly.type
_entity_poly.pdbx_seq_one_letter_code
_entity_poly.pdbx_strand_id
1 'polypeptide(L)'
;MKVKKNAKSYKLSLQFFSDKDDNNSTSEENNQNSDEVEEVNEKPKRSMKKPAFIGGGIIAVLLLGIGYWYFFGMTDKQQYFLAEQNTLSETYEDWSDTYGDALGMAEKMEDSAYKQQVNLTGNVSGNDLPMIVQTLLGTMSIQMDTQVNPESEEAQIGVDLLMNKESVIGASIYQSEDYVATTSPLLNSETYFMQNENFGNIARQVDPAYDGPEDLKDIFFLPGELTRTSETQKVLFKEYSEFIYEYLDSDHFTQESNVAFAGGEYDQLTLHLSDEQLKDFLYELIDKMKNDDELLKIFNDQLTALDDQEDYSIEFIDGLNEMQSNLHEFSIPEGLTSTIYLDGKTEIVGREWNVTFADPEDTDMGGSLSYEMSKEEDGDQEEIRRNLTMSEVGQESGNAFEFVMDTSKSETDDGEKVVTDLGFTMDEAGQPISAGIHLDTLRSTGEATTTITLESSEMLDAAGIGEFSVVVRNQYNEDNDGYEQNTELDINAGIDDMYAGYQEYTVNLNFNTDLEFTEDLELITVDAETATNVSELSEEECMILMEEVMMELETLMYGTFGGI
;
A
#
# COMPACT_ATOMS: atom_id res chain seq x y z
N MET A 1 -31.95 -25.77 -37.18
CA MET A 1 -32.34 -24.37 -36.90
C MET A 1 -31.07 -23.64 -36.46
N LYS A 2 -30.73 -22.52 -37.08
CA LYS A 2 -29.44 -21.80 -36.93
C LYS A 2 -29.31 -21.18 -35.55
N VAL A 3 -28.15 -21.30 -34.89
CA VAL A 3 -27.41 -20.20 -34.25
C VAL A 3 -25.91 -20.52 -34.32
N LYS A 4 -25.12 -19.56 -34.80
CA LYS A 4 -23.65 -19.56 -34.82
C LYS A 4 -23.17 -18.99 -33.48
N LYS A 5 -22.15 -19.60 -32.84
CA LYS A 5 -21.22 -18.88 -31.96
C LYS A 5 -19.84 -18.91 -32.62
N ASN A 6 -19.31 -17.72 -32.88
CA ASN A 6 -17.93 -17.50 -33.31
C ASN A 6 -17.06 -17.51 -32.05
N ALA A 7 -16.14 -18.45 -31.92
CA ALA A 7 -14.96 -18.29 -31.10
C ALA A 7 -13.81 -17.93 -32.05
N LYS A 8 -13.30 -16.70 -31.97
CA LYS A 8 -12.06 -16.30 -32.64
C LYS A 8 -10.91 -16.61 -31.68
N SER A 9 -10.18 -17.69 -31.94
CA SER A 9 -8.86 -17.92 -31.35
C SER A 9 -7.83 -17.12 -32.16
N TYR A 10 -7.15 -16.16 -31.55
CA TYR A 10 -5.97 -15.54 -32.14
C TYR A 10 -4.75 -16.38 -31.77
N LYS A 11 -4.31 -17.21 -32.71
CA LYS A 11 -3.04 -17.94 -32.65
C LYS A 11 -1.99 -17.07 -33.34
N LEU A 12 -1.09 -16.43 -32.58
CA LEU A 12 0.12 -15.85 -33.16
C LEU A 12 1.22 -16.92 -33.08
N SER A 13 1.53 -17.52 -34.23
CA SER A 13 2.68 -18.39 -34.43
C SER A 13 3.81 -17.56 -35.05
N LEU A 14 4.90 -17.33 -34.31
CA LEU A 14 6.15 -16.84 -34.88
C LEU A 14 7.09 -18.04 -35.08
N GLN A 15 7.12 -18.54 -36.31
CA GLN A 15 8.16 -19.45 -36.79
C GLN A 15 9.31 -18.61 -37.35
N PHE A 16 10.48 -18.64 -36.69
CA PHE A 16 11.71 -18.11 -37.27
C PHE A 16 12.56 -19.25 -37.85
N PHE A 17 12.97 -19.05 -39.10
CA PHE A 17 13.90 -19.91 -39.82
C PHE A 17 15.35 -19.44 -39.60
N SER A 18 16.20 -20.43 -39.33
CA SER A 18 17.66 -20.52 -39.43
C SER A 18 18.33 -19.69 -40.54
N ASP A 19 19.45 -19.03 -40.24
CA ASP A 19 20.79 -19.49 -40.70
C ASP A 19 21.96 -18.65 -40.12
N LYS A 20 22.89 -19.38 -39.48
CA LYS A 20 24.38 -19.29 -39.49
C LYS A 20 25.11 -17.93 -39.49
N ASP A 21 26.05 -17.76 -38.55
CA ASP A 21 27.48 -18.11 -38.74
C ASP A 21 28.30 -17.94 -37.43
N ASP A 22 29.37 -18.74 -37.33
CA ASP A 22 30.29 -18.92 -36.19
C ASP A 22 31.26 -17.74 -35.93
N ASN A 23 31.56 -17.42 -34.65
CA ASN A 23 32.93 -17.47 -34.07
C ASN A 23 33.08 -16.80 -32.68
N ASN A 24 33.43 -17.63 -31.69
CA ASN A 24 34.67 -17.60 -30.88
C ASN A 24 35.12 -16.30 -30.15
N SER A 25 35.06 -16.31 -28.81
CA SER A 25 36.21 -16.39 -27.88
C SER A 25 36.23 -15.41 -26.69
N THR A 26 36.24 -16.01 -25.48
CA THR A 26 37.07 -15.74 -24.28
C THR A 26 37.07 -14.36 -23.59
N SER A 27 36.39 -14.34 -22.44
CA SER A 27 36.93 -14.17 -21.06
C SER A 27 38.20 -13.33 -20.85
N GLU A 28 38.11 -12.33 -19.97
CA GLU A 28 39.18 -11.97 -19.03
C GLU A 28 38.58 -11.39 -17.73
N GLU A 29 38.86 -12.07 -16.61
CA GLU A 29 38.66 -11.58 -15.24
C GLU A 29 39.57 -10.37 -14.99
N ASN A 30 39.08 -9.39 -14.23
CA ASN A 30 39.99 -8.63 -13.38
C ASN A 30 39.31 -8.14 -12.10
N ASN A 31 40.03 -8.41 -11.02
CA ASN A 31 39.69 -8.30 -9.61
C ASN A 31 40.55 -7.17 -9.03
N GLN A 32 40.00 -6.20 -8.29
CA GLN A 32 40.79 -5.46 -7.30
C GLN A 32 39.96 -4.64 -6.29
N ASN A 33 40.08 -5.09 -5.03
CA ASN A 33 40.21 -4.34 -3.77
C ASN A 33 39.36 -3.07 -3.55
N SER A 34 38.46 -3.15 -2.57
CA SER A 34 38.06 -2.04 -1.69
C SER A 34 38.78 -2.17 -0.34
N ASP A 35 39.36 -1.05 0.10
CA ASP A 35 40.02 -0.89 1.38
C ASP A 35 39.01 -0.58 2.50
N GLU A 36 39.33 -1.18 3.65
CA GLU A 36 38.79 -1.10 5.00
C GLU A 36 38.69 0.35 5.54
N VAL A 37 37.55 0.73 6.14
CA VAL A 37 37.46 1.91 7.02
C VAL A 37 36.98 1.45 8.40
N GLU A 38 37.75 1.84 9.41
CA GLU A 38 37.62 1.48 10.82
C GLU A 38 36.27 1.89 11.44
N GLU A 39 35.64 0.90 12.06
CA GLU A 39 34.47 1.01 12.93
C GLU A 39 34.88 1.54 14.32
N VAL A 40 34.26 2.63 14.77
CA VAL A 40 34.35 3.08 16.17
C VAL A 40 33.06 2.72 16.89
N ASN A 41 33.19 1.74 17.78
CA ASN A 41 32.17 1.20 18.66
C ASN A 41 32.20 1.94 20.01
N GLU A 42 31.04 2.41 20.52
CA GLU A 42 30.54 2.16 21.90
C GLU A 42 29.23 2.96 22.24
N LYS A 43 28.08 2.25 22.17
CA LYS A 43 27.00 1.95 23.17
C LYS A 43 26.58 2.99 24.26
N PRO A 44 25.44 2.80 25.00
CA PRO A 44 24.05 2.47 24.62
C PRO A 44 22.96 3.32 25.37
N LYS A 45 21.70 3.16 24.91
CA LYS A 45 20.40 3.27 25.63
C LYS A 45 20.02 4.57 26.39
N ARG A 46 19.04 5.29 25.80
CA ARG A 46 17.90 5.87 26.54
C ARG A 46 16.62 5.25 26.00
N SER A 47 16.01 4.34 26.75
CA SER A 47 14.63 3.92 26.49
C SER A 47 13.71 5.09 26.86
N MET A 48 13.35 5.93 25.89
CA MET A 48 12.25 6.85 26.10
C MET A 48 10.97 6.03 26.18
N LYS A 49 10.18 6.26 27.23
CA LYS A 49 8.87 5.64 27.39
C LYS A 49 7.97 6.28 26.35
N LYS A 50 7.62 5.54 25.29
CA LYS A 50 6.62 5.98 24.31
C LYS A 50 5.34 6.38 25.08
N PRO A 51 4.81 7.60 24.88
CA PRO A 51 3.56 7.98 25.51
C PRO A 51 2.43 7.14 24.91
N ALA A 52 1.86 6.26 25.74
CA ALA A 52 0.66 5.48 25.41
C ALA A 52 -0.53 6.42 25.24
N PHE A 53 -0.70 6.98 24.04
CA PHE A 53 -1.87 7.77 23.69
C PHE A 53 -2.42 7.24 22.36
N ILE A 54 -3.71 6.90 22.41
CA ILE A 54 -4.65 6.69 21.29
C ILE A 54 -4.86 5.23 20.80
N GLY A 55 -3.87 4.33 20.82
CA GLY A 55 -4.10 2.91 20.43
C GLY A 55 -4.80 2.02 21.50
N GLY A 56 -4.63 2.34 22.79
CA GLY A 56 -5.06 1.47 23.91
C GLY A 56 -6.56 1.43 24.21
N GLY A 57 -7.37 2.24 23.51
CA GLY A 57 -8.83 2.30 23.73
C GLY A 57 -9.57 1.06 23.24
N ILE A 58 -9.15 0.50 22.09
CA ILE A 58 -9.78 -0.66 21.42
C ILE A 58 -9.75 -1.88 22.34
N ILE A 59 -8.56 -2.16 22.89
CA ILE A 59 -8.30 -3.32 23.74
C ILE A 59 -8.94 -3.12 25.12
N ALA A 60 -8.91 -1.90 25.69
CA ALA A 60 -9.49 -1.65 27.00
C ALA A 60 -11.02 -1.82 27.05
N VAL A 61 -11.76 -1.43 26.00
CA VAL A 61 -13.22 -1.61 25.95
C VAL A 61 -13.61 -3.09 25.83
N LEU A 62 -12.81 -3.88 25.09
CA LEU A 62 -13.02 -5.32 24.95
C LEU A 62 -12.61 -6.09 26.23
N LEU A 63 -11.48 -5.76 26.85
CA LEU A 63 -10.98 -6.41 28.07
C LEU A 63 -11.87 -6.17 29.30
N LEU A 64 -12.53 -5.01 29.40
CA LEU A 64 -13.40 -4.69 30.54
C LEU A 64 -14.69 -5.54 30.58
N GLY A 65 -15.10 -6.14 29.46
CA GLY A 65 -16.20 -7.11 29.40
C GLY A 65 -15.83 -8.52 29.91
N ILE A 66 -14.56 -8.90 29.80
CA ILE A 66 -14.09 -10.29 29.94
C ILE A 66 -13.71 -10.64 31.39
N GLY A 67 -13.36 -9.64 32.21
CA GLY A 67 -12.98 -9.85 33.62
C GLY A 67 -14.03 -10.55 34.48
N TYR A 68 -15.32 -10.52 34.09
CA TYR A 68 -16.40 -11.24 34.77
C TYR A 68 -16.48 -12.74 34.39
N TRP A 69 -15.98 -13.12 33.22
CA TRP A 69 -16.13 -14.45 32.62
C TRP A 69 -15.07 -15.47 33.05
N TYR A 70 -13.91 -15.01 33.51
CA TYR A 70 -12.82 -15.86 34.01
C TYR A 70 -13.25 -16.79 35.18
N PHE A 71 -14.37 -16.47 35.84
CA PHE A 71 -14.88 -17.23 37.00
C PHE A 71 -15.97 -18.27 36.68
N PHE A 72 -16.56 -18.31 35.47
CA PHE A 72 -17.75 -19.15 35.19
C PHE A 72 -17.56 -20.28 34.15
N GLY A 73 -16.36 -20.44 33.58
CA GLY A 73 -16.12 -21.40 32.50
C GLY A 73 -16.62 -20.84 31.17
N MET A 74 -15.71 -20.66 30.22
CA MET A 74 -16.04 -20.17 28.88
C MET A 74 -16.68 -21.29 28.07
N THR A 75 -17.64 -20.96 27.22
CA THR A 75 -18.16 -21.89 26.20
C THR A 75 -17.15 -22.01 25.04
N ASP A 76 -17.21 -23.09 24.25
CA ASP A 76 -16.32 -23.31 23.10
C ASP A 76 -16.33 -22.11 22.13
N LYS A 77 -17.54 -21.58 21.84
CA LYS A 77 -17.72 -20.31 21.10
C LYS A 77 -16.94 -19.15 21.72
N GLN A 78 -17.01 -18.96 23.04
CA GLN A 78 -16.32 -17.86 23.70
C GLN A 78 -14.82 -18.02 23.67
N GLN A 79 -14.32 -19.23 23.81
CA GLN A 79 -12.89 -19.50 23.70
C GLN A 79 -12.40 -19.25 22.26
N TYR A 80 -13.19 -19.66 21.25
CA TYR A 80 -12.88 -19.41 19.84
C TYR A 80 -12.75 -17.91 19.54
N PHE A 81 -13.77 -17.12 19.87
CA PHE A 81 -13.73 -15.67 19.63
C PHE A 81 -12.72 -14.92 20.51
N LEU A 82 -12.42 -15.43 21.71
CA LEU A 82 -11.36 -14.85 22.54
C LEU A 82 -9.99 -15.07 21.91
N ALA A 83 -9.73 -16.24 21.32
CA ALA A 83 -8.49 -16.51 20.61
C ALA A 83 -8.37 -15.62 19.36
N GLU A 84 -9.42 -15.50 18.56
CA GLU A 84 -9.47 -14.60 17.40
C GLU A 84 -9.21 -13.14 17.79
N GLN A 85 -9.85 -12.67 18.86
CA GLN A 85 -9.62 -11.33 19.40
C GLN A 85 -8.16 -11.13 19.83
N ASN A 86 -7.56 -12.14 20.47
CA ASN A 86 -6.17 -12.07 20.91
C ASN A 86 -5.22 -11.95 19.70
N THR A 87 -5.41 -12.78 18.67
CA THR A 87 -4.64 -12.71 17.43
C THR A 87 -4.78 -11.37 16.71
N LEU A 88 -5.99 -10.79 16.68
CA LEU A 88 -6.22 -9.46 16.12
C LEU A 88 -5.55 -8.36 16.95
N SER A 89 -5.54 -8.50 18.28
CA SER A 89 -4.82 -7.59 19.18
C SER A 89 -3.32 -7.64 18.92
N GLU A 90 -2.73 -8.83 18.83
CA GLU A 90 -1.31 -9.03 18.53
C GLU A 90 -0.95 -8.45 17.16
N THR A 91 -1.76 -8.72 16.13
CA THR A 91 -1.57 -8.16 14.78
C THR A 91 -1.64 -6.63 14.80
N TYR A 92 -2.60 -6.06 15.55
CA TYR A 92 -2.72 -4.62 15.69
C TYR A 92 -1.56 -4.01 16.49
N GLU A 93 -1.07 -4.68 17.53
CA GLU A 93 0.10 -4.28 18.29
C GLU A 93 1.35 -4.26 17.39
N ASP A 94 1.61 -5.32 16.63
CA ASP A 94 2.70 -5.36 15.65
C ASP A 94 2.57 -4.25 14.60
N TRP A 95 1.37 -4.02 14.08
CA TRP A 95 1.09 -2.94 13.14
C TRP A 95 1.30 -1.55 13.78
N SER A 96 0.82 -1.34 15.00
CA SER A 96 0.97 -0.10 15.75
C SER A 96 2.42 0.15 16.16
N ASP A 97 3.19 -0.88 16.50
CA ASP A 97 4.61 -0.73 16.81
C ASP A 97 5.41 -0.37 15.56
N THR A 98 4.94 -0.82 14.40
CA THR A 98 5.56 -0.55 13.10
C THR A 98 5.18 0.82 12.53
N TYR A 99 3.90 1.19 12.60
CA TYR A 99 3.33 2.35 11.90
C TYR A 99 2.70 3.40 12.82
N GLY A 100 2.59 3.13 14.12
CA GLY A 100 1.88 3.98 15.09
C GLY A 100 2.45 5.39 15.20
N ASP A 101 3.78 5.54 15.13
CA ASP A 101 4.43 6.85 15.17
C ASP A 101 4.05 7.69 13.92
N ALA A 102 4.01 7.07 12.74
CA ALA A 102 3.58 7.71 11.49
C ALA A 102 2.09 8.08 11.49
N LEU A 103 1.24 7.23 12.07
CA LEU A 103 -0.20 7.50 12.21
C LEU A 103 -0.47 8.63 13.21
N GLY A 104 0.20 8.61 14.36
CA GLY A 104 0.09 9.70 15.33
C GLY A 104 0.58 11.03 14.76
N MET A 105 1.59 11.00 13.89
CA MET A 105 2.04 12.17 13.14
C MET A 105 0.98 12.66 12.15
N ALA A 106 0.38 11.75 11.38
CA ALA A 106 -0.71 12.09 10.45
C ALA A 106 -1.91 12.70 11.20
N GLU A 107 -2.31 12.14 12.35
CA GLU A 107 -3.35 12.71 13.22
C GLU A 107 -2.96 14.12 13.70
N LYS A 108 -1.70 14.33 14.11
CA LYS A 108 -1.24 15.65 14.56
C LYS A 108 -1.20 16.68 13.42
N MET A 109 -0.89 16.27 12.19
CA MET A 109 -0.92 17.12 10.99
C MET A 109 -2.35 17.55 10.62
N GLU A 110 -3.37 16.76 10.94
CA GLU A 110 -4.77 17.13 10.74
C GLU A 110 -5.20 18.26 11.69
N ASP A 111 -4.71 18.23 12.93
CA ASP A 111 -5.17 19.15 13.99
C ASP A 111 -4.26 20.38 14.19
N SER A 112 -3.02 20.36 13.71
CA SER A 112 -2.01 21.37 14.04
C SER A 112 -1.38 22.01 12.81
N ALA A 113 -1.10 23.30 12.89
CA ALA A 113 -0.32 23.99 11.87
C ALA A 113 1.11 23.41 11.77
N TYR A 114 1.59 23.22 10.54
CA TYR A 114 2.91 22.63 10.30
C TYR A 114 3.61 23.18 9.06
N LYS A 115 4.94 23.03 9.05
CA LYS A 115 5.81 23.21 7.90
C LYS A 115 6.49 21.88 7.60
N GLN A 116 6.64 21.55 6.33
CA GLN A 116 7.32 20.35 5.87
C GLN A 116 8.23 20.71 4.71
N GLN A 117 9.50 20.34 4.81
CA GLN A 117 10.45 20.42 3.72
C GLN A 117 10.83 19.00 3.29
N VAL A 118 10.65 18.69 2.01
CA VAL A 118 11.09 17.43 1.41
C VAL A 118 12.16 17.74 0.38
N ASN A 119 13.34 17.15 0.53
CA ASN A 119 14.43 17.25 -0.43
C ASN A 119 14.69 15.89 -1.07
N LEU A 120 14.30 15.76 -2.34
CA LEU A 120 14.53 14.60 -3.18
C LEU A 120 15.83 14.77 -3.98
N THR A 121 16.75 13.86 -3.77
CA THR A 121 17.99 13.73 -4.56
C THR A 121 17.99 12.38 -5.24
N GLY A 122 18.65 12.26 -6.39
CA GLY A 122 18.74 11.00 -7.12
C GLY A 122 20.10 10.81 -7.77
N ASN A 123 20.47 9.55 -7.98
CA ASN A 123 21.62 9.16 -8.76
C ASN A 123 21.31 7.89 -9.53
N VAL A 124 21.97 7.71 -10.66
CA VAL A 124 21.89 6.48 -11.45
C VAL A 124 23.28 6.00 -11.82
N SER A 125 23.52 4.70 -11.72
CA SER A 125 24.73 4.04 -12.18
C SER A 125 24.40 2.83 -13.03
N GLY A 126 25.27 2.52 -13.99
CA GLY A 126 25.16 1.36 -14.86
C GLY A 126 26.28 1.30 -15.90
N ASN A 127 26.56 0.10 -16.42
CA ASN A 127 27.77 -0.16 -17.22
C ASN A 127 27.83 0.61 -18.55
N ASP A 128 26.68 1.02 -19.11
CA ASP A 128 26.59 1.73 -20.39
C ASP A 128 25.79 3.06 -20.34
N LEU A 129 25.54 3.60 -19.14
CA LEU A 129 24.85 4.89 -19.03
C LEU A 129 25.75 6.06 -19.44
N PRO A 130 25.29 6.98 -20.33
CA PRO A 130 26.05 8.17 -20.67
C PRO A 130 26.44 8.96 -19.42
N MET A 131 27.74 9.27 -19.27
CA MET A 131 28.27 10.02 -18.12
C MET A 131 27.53 11.34 -17.85
N ILE A 132 26.99 11.97 -18.90
CA ILE A 132 26.18 13.18 -18.80
C ILE A 132 24.88 12.96 -18.02
N VAL A 133 24.22 11.82 -18.19
CA VAL A 133 22.97 11.49 -17.46
C VAL A 133 23.27 11.27 -15.98
N GLN A 134 24.34 10.53 -15.67
CA GLN A 134 24.76 10.30 -14.28
C GLN A 134 25.14 11.61 -13.57
N THR A 135 25.91 12.47 -14.25
CA THR A 135 26.34 13.78 -13.71
C THR A 135 25.15 14.70 -13.50
N LEU A 136 24.22 14.72 -14.46
CA LEU A 136 23.05 15.59 -14.39
C LEU A 136 22.16 15.18 -13.22
N LEU A 137 21.76 13.92 -13.14
CA LEU A 137 20.89 13.45 -12.05
C LEU A 137 21.56 13.63 -10.68
N GLY A 138 22.84 13.29 -10.55
CA GLY A 138 23.59 13.44 -9.29
C GLY A 138 23.82 14.89 -8.82
N THR A 139 23.50 15.90 -9.63
CA THR A 139 23.64 17.33 -9.26
C THR A 139 22.30 18.06 -9.15
N MET A 140 21.21 17.39 -9.53
CA MET A 140 19.84 17.89 -9.43
C MET A 140 19.21 17.44 -8.12
N SER A 141 18.42 18.32 -7.51
CA SER A 141 17.54 17.96 -6.41
C SER A 141 16.22 18.70 -6.53
N ILE A 142 15.13 18.08 -6.09
CA ILE A 142 13.82 18.70 -6.01
C ILE A 142 13.57 18.99 -4.54
N GLN A 143 13.40 20.26 -4.21
CA GLN A 143 12.97 20.70 -2.89
C GLN A 143 11.49 21.03 -2.96
N MET A 144 10.71 20.50 -2.02
CA MET A 144 9.30 20.80 -1.85
C MET A 144 9.12 21.37 -0.46
N ASP A 145 8.46 22.51 -0.36
CA ASP A 145 8.17 23.21 0.90
C ASP A 145 6.66 23.34 1.05
N THR A 146 6.10 22.61 2.02
CA THR A 146 4.68 22.60 2.33
C THR A 146 4.44 23.34 3.64
N GLN A 147 3.43 24.20 3.68
CA GLN A 147 2.97 24.87 4.90
C GLN A 147 1.46 24.74 4.95
N VAL A 148 0.92 24.26 6.07
CA VAL A 148 -0.52 24.02 6.21
C VAL A 148 -1.00 24.56 7.55
N ASN A 149 -2.12 25.28 7.52
CA ASN A 149 -2.88 25.69 8.68
C ASN A 149 -4.28 25.07 8.62
N PRO A 150 -4.53 23.98 9.36
CA PRO A 150 -5.85 23.37 9.40
C PRO A 150 -6.94 24.27 10.01
N GLU A 151 -6.61 25.18 10.93
CA GLU A 151 -7.60 26.06 11.57
C GLU A 151 -8.15 27.13 10.62
N SER A 152 -7.30 27.67 9.74
CA SER A 152 -7.71 28.66 8.74
C SER A 152 -8.01 28.07 7.36
N GLU A 153 -7.89 26.75 7.20
CA GLU A 153 -8.04 26.06 5.91
C GLU A 153 -7.11 26.64 4.82
N GLU A 154 -5.89 27.00 5.21
CA GLU A 154 -4.88 27.56 4.31
C GLU A 154 -3.74 26.57 4.09
N ALA A 155 -3.28 26.46 2.84
CA ALA A 155 -2.15 25.62 2.49
C ALA A 155 -1.28 26.28 1.42
N GLN A 156 0.01 26.04 1.48
CA GLN A 156 0.98 26.46 0.47
C GLN A 156 1.95 25.32 0.16
N ILE A 157 2.19 25.09 -1.12
CA ILE A 157 3.21 24.16 -1.60
C ILE A 157 4.14 24.91 -2.56
N GLY A 158 5.42 24.96 -2.19
CA GLY A 158 6.52 25.36 -3.05
C GLY A 158 7.21 24.14 -3.64
N VAL A 159 7.62 24.21 -4.91
CA VAL A 159 8.46 23.22 -5.56
C VAL A 159 9.60 23.95 -6.26
N ASP A 160 10.81 23.63 -5.86
CA ASP A 160 12.05 24.17 -6.41
C ASP A 160 12.89 23.05 -7.02
N LEU A 161 13.23 23.21 -8.29
CA LEU A 161 14.29 22.43 -8.93
C LEU A 161 15.61 23.13 -8.63
N LEU A 162 16.49 22.44 -7.93
CA LEU A 162 17.81 22.92 -7.57
C LEU A 162 18.87 22.25 -8.45
N MET A 163 19.83 23.04 -8.93
CA MET A 163 21.05 22.55 -9.58
C MET A 163 22.25 23.09 -8.80
N ASN A 164 23.10 22.21 -8.26
CA ASN A 164 24.19 22.59 -7.35
C ASN A 164 23.71 23.41 -6.13
N LYS A 165 22.52 23.10 -5.61
CA LYS A 165 21.87 23.78 -4.48
C LYS A 165 21.41 25.22 -4.75
N GLU A 166 21.38 25.65 -6.01
CA GLU A 166 20.77 26.91 -6.42
C GLU A 166 19.46 26.62 -7.15
N SER A 167 18.38 27.33 -6.81
CA SER A 167 17.10 27.19 -7.50
C SER A 167 17.23 27.69 -8.94
N VAL A 168 16.94 26.79 -9.88
CA VAL A 168 16.89 27.09 -11.31
C VAL A 168 15.45 27.33 -11.77
N ILE A 169 14.48 26.63 -11.17
CA ILE A 169 13.06 26.81 -11.42
C ILE A 169 12.35 26.66 -10.08
N GLY A 170 11.47 27.59 -9.75
CA GLY A 170 10.60 27.49 -8.59
C GLY A 170 9.15 27.78 -8.98
N ALA A 171 8.21 27.12 -8.32
CA ALA A 171 6.81 27.49 -8.37
C ALA A 171 6.21 27.31 -6.99
N SER A 172 5.30 28.19 -6.62
CA SER A 172 4.52 28.07 -5.40
C SER A 172 3.05 28.15 -5.74
N ILE A 173 2.25 27.35 -5.05
CA ILE A 173 0.80 27.36 -5.08
C ILE A 173 0.34 27.58 -3.66
N TYR A 174 -0.60 28.50 -3.48
CA TYR A 174 -1.28 28.76 -2.23
C TYR A 174 -2.78 28.55 -2.45
N GLN A 175 -3.46 27.98 -1.45
CA GLN A 175 -4.91 27.80 -1.44
C GLN A 175 -5.47 28.23 -0.08
N SER A 176 -6.66 28.81 -0.15
CA SER A 176 -7.55 29.13 0.98
C SER A 176 -8.97 28.73 0.62
N GLU A 177 -9.93 28.93 1.54
CA GLU A 177 -11.36 28.74 1.26
C GLU A 177 -11.85 29.61 0.06
N ASP A 178 -11.29 30.82 -0.08
CA ASP A 178 -11.77 31.84 -1.02
C ASP A 178 -11.10 31.78 -2.40
N TYR A 179 -9.79 31.50 -2.45
CA TYR A 179 -9.02 31.57 -3.68
C TYR A 179 -7.81 30.63 -3.69
N VAL A 180 -7.34 30.37 -4.90
CA VAL A 180 -6.04 29.75 -5.20
C VAL A 180 -5.13 30.79 -5.86
N ALA A 181 -3.86 30.77 -5.50
CA ALA A 181 -2.84 31.66 -6.06
C ALA A 181 -1.60 30.87 -6.44
N THR A 182 -0.89 31.33 -7.46
CA THR A 182 0.40 30.78 -7.86
C THR A 182 1.40 31.90 -8.09
N THR A 183 2.66 31.66 -7.70
CA THR A 183 3.78 32.56 -7.94
C THR A 183 4.95 31.74 -8.46
N SER A 184 5.57 32.19 -9.56
CA SER A 184 6.76 31.56 -10.14
C SER A 184 7.69 32.61 -10.74
N PRO A 185 9.02 32.43 -10.69
CA PRO A 185 9.96 33.26 -11.45
C PRO A 185 9.71 33.22 -12.96
N LEU A 186 9.14 32.13 -13.49
CA LEU A 186 8.71 32.02 -14.90
C LEU A 186 7.55 32.96 -15.25
N LEU A 187 6.84 33.46 -14.23
CA LEU A 187 5.74 34.41 -14.33
C LEU A 187 6.18 35.82 -13.91
N ASN A 188 7.43 36.19 -14.19
CA ASN A 188 8.04 37.46 -13.76
C ASN A 188 7.99 37.70 -12.24
N SER A 189 7.85 36.63 -11.45
CA SER A 189 7.60 36.70 -9.99
C SER A 189 6.32 37.46 -9.61
N GLU A 190 5.37 37.60 -10.55
CA GLU A 190 4.03 38.11 -10.26
C GLU A 190 3.16 36.99 -9.68
N THR A 191 2.25 37.36 -8.77
CA THR A 191 1.27 36.44 -8.21
C THR A 191 0.01 36.46 -9.04
N TYR A 192 -0.38 35.30 -9.54
CA TYR A 192 -1.64 35.10 -10.26
C TYR A 192 -2.62 34.41 -9.32
N PHE A 193 -3.86 34.89 -9.26
CA PHE A 193 -4.87 34.28 -8.40
C PHE A 193 -6.21 34.13 -9.10
N MET A 194 -7.04 33.24 -8.56
CA MET A 194 -8.38 32.96 -9.03
C MET A 194 -9.24 32.61 -7.83
N GLN A 195 -10.46 33.16 -7.78
CA GLN A 195 -11.43 32.74 -6.76
C GLN A 195 -11.89 31.31 -7.03
N ASN A 196 -12.02 30.52 -5.98
CA ASN A 196 -12.34 29.10 -6.08
C ASN A 196 -13.67 28.86 -6.82
N GLU A 197 -14.67 29.74 -6.60
CA GLU A 197 -15.99 29.70 -7.26
C GLU A 197 -16.00 29.96 -8.78
N ASN A 198 -14.86 30.40 -9.33
CA ASN A 198 -14.73 30.70 -10.75
C ASN A 198 -13.97 29.62 -11.54
N PHE A 199 -13.56 28.54 -10.88
CA PHE A 199 -12.73 27.51 -11.50
C PHE A 199 -13.37 26.88 -12.73
N GLY A 200 -14.60 26.37 -12.63
CA GLY A 200 -15.28 25.72 -13.76
C GLY A 200 -15.53 26.66 -14.95
N ASN A 201 -15.71 27.96 -14.67
CA ASN A 201 -15.82 28.96 -15.73
C ASN A 201 -14.49 29.19 -16.46
N ILE A 202 -13.37 29.19 -15.75
CA ILE A 202 -12.04 29.31 -16.34
C ILE A 202 -11.65 28.03 -17.08
N ALA A 203 -11.91 26.87 -16.48
CA ALA A 203 -11.65 25.57 -17.08
C ALA A 203 -12.39 25.43 -18.43
N ARG A 204 -13.65 25.88 -18.51
CA ARG A 204 -14.42 25.93 -19.78
C ARG A 204 -13.91 26.92 -20.81
N GLN A 205 -13.15 27.95 -20.41
CA GLN A 205 -12.50 28.85 -21.36
C GLN A 205 -11.29 28.19 -22.02
N VAL A 206 -10.53 27.40 -21.26
CA VAL A 206 -9.37 26.65 -21.76
C VAL A 206 -9.82 25.43 -22.57
N ASP A 207 -10.80 24.68 -22.06
CA ASP A 207 -11.41 23.54 -22.73
C ASP A 207 -12.94 23.67 -22.73
N PRO A 208 -13.57 24.05 -23.85
CA PRO A 208 -15.03 24.14 -23.96
C PRO A 208 -15.79 22.83 -23.71
N ALA A 209 -15.11 21.68 -23.70
CA ALA A 209 -15.67 20.38 -23.37
C ALA A 209 -15.51 20.00 -21.88
N TYR A 210 -14.96 20.90 -21.04
CA TYR A 210 -14.78 20.66 -19.61
C TYR A 210 -16.11 20.42 -18.90
N ASP A 211 -16.18 19.29 -18.18
CA ASP A 211 -17.32 18.81 -17.39
C ASP A 211 -16.90 18.44 -15.95
N GLY A 212 -15.78 18.99 -15.49
CA GLY A 212 -15.26 18.76 -14.13
C GLY A 212 -15.88 19.71 -13.09
N PRO A 213 -15.30 19.77 -11.87
CA PRO A 213 -15.85 20.57 -10.77
C PRO A 213 -15.98 22.06 -11.11
N GLU A 214 -17.08 22.66 -10.63
CA GLU A 214 -17.35 24.10 -10.81
C GLU A 214 -16.52 24.98 -9.87
N ASP A 215 -16.23 24.45 -8.68
CA ASP A 215 -15.51 25.14 -7.61
C ASP A 215 -14.24 24.35 -7.26
N LEU A 216 -13.17 25.03 -6.87
CA LEU A 216 -11.91 24.40 -6.48
C LEU A 216 -11.67 24.53 -4.97
N LYS A 217 -12.11 23.55 -4.18
CA LYS A 217 -11.93 23.53 -2.72
C LYS A 217 -11.10 22.32 -2.28
N ASP A 218 -10.39 22.47 -1.17
CA ASP A 218 -9.82 21.37 -0.36
C ASP A 218 -8.80 20.42 -1.03
N ILE A 219 -8.18 20.82 -2.14
CA ILE A 219 -7.20 19.98 -2.88
C ILE A 219 -6.07 19.49 -1.96
N PHE A 220 -5.63 20.34 -1.03
CA PHE A 220 -4.53 20.00 -0.11
C PHE A 220 -4.97 19.30 1.19
N PHE A 221 -6.27 19.21 1.46
CA PHE A 221 -6.83 18.61 2.69
C PHE A 221 -7.41 17.20 2.46
N LEU A 222 -7.48 16.73 1.21
CA LEU A 222 -7.84 15.35 0.84
C LEU A 222 -7.05 14.24 1.60
N PRO A 223 -5.75 14.39 1.92
CA PRO A 223 -5.02 13.35 2.66
C PRO A 223 -5.54 13.09 4.08
N GLY A 224 -6.25 14.06 4.69
CA GLY A 224 -6.85 13.93 6.03
C GLY A 224 -8.06 12.99 6.12
N GLU A 225 -8.55 12.47 4.99
CA GLU A 225 -9.61 11.46 5.03
C GLU A 225 -9.10 10.10 5.54
N LEU A 226 -7.82 9.79 5.36
CA LEU A 226 -7.21 8.54 5.82
C LEU A 226 -7.22 8.43 7.36
N THR A 227 -7.05 9.52 8.11
CA THR A 227 -7.07 9.50 9.59
C THR A 227 -8.49 9.43 10.15
N ARG A 228 -9.46 10.15 9.55
CA ARG A 228 -10.90 10.02 9.88
C ARG A 228 -11.44 8.60 9.67
N THR A 229 -10.84 7.84 8.75
CA THR A 229 -11.21 6.43 8.57
C THR A 229 -10.85 5.57 9.78
N SER A 230 -9.87 5.93 10.62
CA SER A 230 -9.42 5.06 11.72
C SER A 230 -10.48 4.86 12.82
N GLU A 231 -11.13 5.91 13.31
CA GLU A 231 -12.20 5.81 14.30
C GLU A 231 -13.46 5.14 13.70
N THR A 232 -13.77 5.45 12.44
CA THR A 232 -14.89 4.83 11.73
C THR A 232 -14.64 3.32 11.53
N GLN A 233 -13.42 2.93 11.16
CA GLN A 233 -13.01 1.53 11.04
C GLN A 233 -13.12 0.80 12.39
N LYS A 234 -12.81 1.45 13.53
CA LYS A 234 -13.00 0.85 14.87
C LYS A 234 -14.47 0.57 15.15
N VAL A 235 -15.36 1.50 14.82
CA VAL A 235 -16.82 1.31 14.99
C VAL A 235 -17.31 0.17 14.11
N LEU A 236 -16.99 0.18 12.82
CA LEU A 236 -17.37 -0.89 11.89
C LEU A 236 -16.84 -2.25 12.36
N PHE A 237 -15.54 -2.35 12.67
CA PHE A 237 -14.95 -3.59 13.15
C PHE A 237 -15.70 -4.16 14.36
N LYS A 238 -16.04 -3.31 15.33
CA LYS A 238 -16.80 -3.71 16.49
C LYS A 238 -18.20 -4.20 16.11
N GLU A 239 -18.94 -3.45 15.30
CA GLU A 239 -20.31 -3.83 14.92
C GLU A 239 -20.38 -5.15 14.15
N TYR A 240 -19.46 -5.37 13.20
CA TYR A 240 -19.42 -6.62 12.43
C TYR A 240 -18.93 -7.79 13.29
N SER A 241 -17.98 -7.57 14.19
CA SER A 241 -17.55 -8.59 15.15
C SER A 241 -18.69 -8.99 16.11
N GLU A 242 -19.45 -8.01 16.60
CA GLU A 242 -20.64 -8.25 17.43
C GLU A 242 -21.73 -9.00 16.64
N PHE A 243 -21.99 -8.61 15.40
CA PHE A 243 -22.92 -9.33 14.51
C PHE A 243 -22.53 -10.79 14.31
N ILE A 244 -21.28 -11.06 13.94
CA ILE A 244 -20.78 -12.43 13.72
C ILE A 244 -20.87 -13.24 15.01
N TYR A 245 -20.49 -12.64 16.14
CA TYR A 245 -20.62 -13.27 17.45
C TYR A 245 -22.08 -13.58 17.79
N GLU A 246 -23.01 -12.67 17.58
CA GLU A 246 -24.42 -12.88 17.95
C GLU A 246 -25.12 -13.90 17.04
N TYR A 247 -24.78 -13.91 15.74
CA TYR A 247 -25.41 -14.76 14.73
C TYR A 247 -25.06 -16.25 14.89
N LEU A 248 -23.80 -16.57 15.18
CA LEU A 248 -23.34 -17.95 15.23
C LEU A 248 -23.76 -18.62 16.54
N ASP A 249 -24.51 -19.72 16.48
CA ASP A 249 -24.98 -20.42 17.67
C ASP A 249 -23.83 -21.13 18.40
N SER A 250 -23.94 -21.30 19.72
CA SER A 250 -22.94 -22.05 20.51
C SER A 250 -22.74 -23.48 20.02
N ASP A 251 -23.76 -24.04 19.39
CA ASP A 251 -23.87 -25.44 18.99
C ASP A 251 -23.04 -25.71 17.72
N HIS A 252 -22.60 -24.66 17.02
CA HIS A 252 -21.69 -24.73 15.87
C HIS A 252 -20.23 -24.89 16.27
N PHE A 253 -19.91 -24.77 17.56
CA PHE A 253 -18.55 -24.81 18.08
C PHE A 253 -18.31 -26.09 18.88
N THR A 254 -17.16 -26.71 18.66
CA THR A 254 -16.71 -27.88 19.42
C THR A 254 -15.26 -27.77 19.81
N GLN A 255 -14.92 -28.26 21.00
CA GLN A 255 -13.54 -28.37 21.49
C GLN A 255 -13.06 -29.82 21.63
N GLU A 256 -11.82 -30.08 21.22
CA GLU A 256 -11.08 -31.31 21.49
C GLU A 256 -9.72 -30.98 22.12
N SER A 257 -9.30 -31.70 23.16
CA SER A 257 -8.04 -31.42 23.88
C SER A 257 -6.95 -32.44 23.60
N ASN A 258 -5.70 -31.97 23.59
CA ASN A 258 -4.48 -32.76 23.31
C ASN A 258 -4.49 -33.37 21.90
N VAL A 259 -4.90 -32.58 20.91
CA VAL A 259 -4.80 -32.94 19.49
C VAL A 259 -3.37 -32.74 19.03
N ALA A 260 -2.82 -33.72 18.32
CA ALA A 260 -1.48 -33.62 17.76
C ALA A 260 -1.48 -32.73 16.51
N PHE A 261 -0.73 -31.63 16.54
CA PHE A 261 -0.54 -30.70 15.41
C PHE A 261 0.90 -30.18 15.44
N ALA A 262 1.55 -29.97 14.28
CA ALA A 262 2.93 -29.46 14.17
C ALA A 262 3.97 -30.07 15.17
N GLY A 263 3.85 -31.36 15.51
CA GLY A 263 4.75 -32.03 16.46
C GLY A 263 4.49 -31.79 17.96
N GLY A 264 3.48 -30.99 18.32
CA GLY A 264 3.00 -30.74 19.69
C GLY A 264 1.59 -31.28 19.96
N GLU A 265 1.10 -31.09 21.19
CA GLU A 265 -0.28 -31.39 21.59
C GLU A 265 -0.99 -30.09 21.97
N TYR A 266 -2.12 -29.79 21.33
CA TYR A 266 -2.84 -28.52 21.44
C TYR A 266 -4.33 -28.72 21.72
N ASP A 267 -5.02 -27.65 22.15
CA ASP A 267 -6.48 -27.63 22.19
C ASP A 267 -7.01 -27.22 20.80
N GLN A 268 -7.87 -28.04 20.20
CA GLN A 268 -8.51 -27.77 18.92
C GLN A 268 -9.91 -27.18 19.16
N LEU A 269 -10.22 -26.05 18.53
CA LEU A 269 -11.58 -25.50 18.46
C LEU A 269 -12.03 -25.50 17.00
N THR A 270 -13.23 -26.01 16.75
CA THR A 270 -13.80 -26.10 15.41
C THR A 270 -15.15 -25.41 15.35
N LEU A 271 -15.30 -24.49 14.40
CA LEU A 271 -16.56 -23.94 13.91
C LEU A 271 -17.01 -24.76 12.70
N HIS A 272 -18.22 -25.30 12.74
CA HIS A 272 -18.83 -26.01 11.63
C HIS A 272 -20.20 -25.42 11.25
N LEU A 273 -20.34 -25.01 10.00
CA LEU A 273 -21.58 -24.53 9.40
C LEU A 273 -21.95 -25.42 8.22
N SER A 274 -23.16 -25.97 8.20
CA SER A 274 -23.69 -26.68 7.02
C SER A 274 -23.96 -25.73 5.84
N ASP A 275 -24.22 -26.28 4.64
CA ASP A 275 -24.58 -25.51 3.44
C ASP A 275 -25.68 -24.46 3.72
N GLU A 276 -26.78 -24.89 4.34
CA GLU A 276 -27.91 -24.01 4.65
C GLU A 276 -27.52 -22.93 5.65
N GLN A 277 -26.77 -23.27 6.71
CA GLN A 277 -26.36 -22.33 7.75
C GLN A 277 -25.35 -21.30 7.23
N LEU A 278 -24.40 -21.72 6.39
CA LEU A 278 -23.42 -20.83 5.80
C LEU A 278 -24.08 -19.86 4.81
N LYS A 279 -24.98 -20.35 3.95
CA LYS A 279 -25.74 -19.47 3.03
C LYS A 279 -26.61 -18.48 3.77
N ASP A 280 -27.27 -18.90 4.83
CA ASP A 280 -28.10 -18.05 5.70
C ASP A 280 -27.23 -16.96 6.38
N PHE A 281 -26.09 -17.35 6.95
CA PHE A 281 -25.11 -16.39 7.50
C PHE A 281 -24.61 -15.38 6.46
N LEU A 282 -24.20 -15.85 5.27
CA LEU A 282 -23.74 -14.96 4.19
C LEU A 282 -24.85 -14.03 3.71
N TYR A 283 -26.09 -14.50 3.62
CA TYR A 283 -27.23 -13.70 3.25
C TYR A 283 -27.45 -12.53 4.22
N GLU A 284 -27.43 -12.81 5.52
CA GLU A 284 -27.64 -11.81 6.57
C GLU A 284 -26.43 -10.86 6.72
N LEU A 285 -25.20 -11.36 6.51
CA LEU A 285 -24.00 -10.51 6.45
C LEU A 285 -24.08 -9.52 5.29
N ILE A 286 -24.45 -10.00 4.10
CA ILE A 286 -24.65 -9.15 2.92
C ILE A 286 -25.78 -8.15 3.15
N ASP A 287 -26.88 -8.56 3.78
CA ASP A 287 -27.98 -7.65 4.11
C ASP A 287 -27.54 -6.56 5.11
N LYS A 288 -26.73 -6.89 6.12
CA LYS A 288 -26.13 -5.88 7.00
C LYS A 288 -25.27 -4.89 6.20
N MET A 289 -24.37 -5.37 5.35
CA MET A 289 -23.50 -4.51 4.53
C MET A 289 -24.27 -3.55 3.62
N LYS A 290 -25.36 -4.01 3.01
CA LYS A 290 -26.19 -3.20 2.11
C LYS A 290 -26.96 -2.08 2.83
N ASN A 291 -27.23 -2.26 4.12
CA ASN A 291 -28.02 -1.34 4.92
C ASN A 291 -27.14 -0.52 5.90
N ASP A 292 -25.81 -0.58 5.74
CA ASP A 292 -24.84 0.08 6.61
C ASP A 292 -24.37 1.40 5.98
N ASP A 293 -25.03 2.50 6.38
CA ASP A 293 -24.75 3.83 5.85
C ASP A 293 -23.28 4.27 6.07
N GLU A 294 -22.63 3.84 7.15
CA GLU A 294 -21.22 4.18 7.42
C GLU A 294 -20.27 3.43 6.50
N LEU A 295 -20.51 2.12 6.29
CA LEU A 295 -19.74 1.33 5.32
C LEU A 295 -19.90 1.86 3.90
N LEU A 296 -21.14 2.16 3.48
CA LEU A 296 -21.43 2.71 2.16
C LEU A 296 -20.76 4.06 1.95
N LYS A 297 -20.76 4.91 2.99
CA LYS A 297 -20.06 6.19 2.94
C LYS A 297 -18.56 6.00 2.74
N ILE A 298 -17.90 5.13 3.52
CA ILE A 298 -16.45 4.87 3.35
C ILE A 298 -16.14 4.36 1.95
N PHE A 299 -16.94 3.43 1.43
CA PHE A 299 -16.74 2.90 0.10
C PHE A 299 -16.91 3.98 -0.98
N ASN A 300 -17.93 4.83 -0.83
CA ASN A 300 -18.16 5.93 -1.75
C ASN A 300 -17.02 6.96 -1.67
N ASP A 301 -16.64 7.42 -0.47
CA ASP A 301 -15.57 8.40 -0.26
C ASP A 301 -14.25 7.92 -0.90
N GLN A 302 -13.89 6.63 -0.73
CA GLN A 302 -12.69 6.04 -1.35
C GLN A 302 -12.73 5.98 -2.88
N LEU A 303 -13.89 5.73 -3.48
CA LEU A 303 -14.02 5.63 -4.93
C LEU A 303 -14.25 6.98 -5.60
N THR A 304 -14.97 7.90 -4.95
CA THR A 304 -15.12 9.27 -5.45
C THR A 304 -13.78 10.01 -5.45
N ALA A 305 -12.86 9.66 -4.54
CA ALA A 305 -11.48 10.14 -4.60
C ALA A 305 -10.73 9.72 -5.89
N LEU A 306 -11.22 8.70 -6.61
CA LEU A 306 -10.65 8.22 -7.87
C LEU A 306 -11.43 8.72 -9.11
N ASP A 307 -12.72 9.01 -8.97
CA ASP A 307 -13.59 9.50 -10.04
C ASP A 307 -14.81 10.25 -9.48
N ASP A 308 -14.88 11.55 -9.74
CA ASP A 308 -15.83 12.50 -9.14
C ASP A 308 -17.29 12.38 -9.65
N GLN A 309 -17.58 11.47 -10.58
CA GLN A 309 -18.84 11.53 -11.35
C GLN A 309 -19.92 10.49 -10.99
N GLU A 310 -19.65 9.48 -10.17
CA GLU A 310 -20.63 8.42 -9.88
C GLU A 310 -20.84 8.15 -8.38
N ASP A 311 -22.10 7.91 -8.01
CA ASP A 311 -22.48 7.37 -6.70
C ASP A 311 -22.21 5.85 -6.72
N TYR A 312 -20.97 5.48 -6.41
CA TYR A 312 -20.50 4.10 -6.41
C TYR A 312 -21.20 3.22 -5.38
N SER A 313 -21.91 3.81 -4.41
CA SER A 313 -22.72 3.05 -3.47
C SER A 313 -23.81 2.23 -4.17
N ILE A 314 -24.34 2.72 -5.30
CA ILE A 314 -25.35 2.01 -6.09
C ILE A 314 -24.75 0.75 -6.73
N GLU A 315 -23.57 0.86 -7.36
CA GLU A 315 -22.91 -0.28 -7.99
C GLU A 315 -22.49 -1.34 -6.95
N PHE A 316 -22.02 -0.89 -5.79
CA PHE A 316 -21.69 -1.76 -4.67
C PHE A 316 -22.93 -2.54 -4.18
N ILE A 317 -24.04 -1.84 -3.97
CA ILE A 317 -25.31 -2.45 -3.56
C ILE A 317 -25.81 -3.42 -4.64
N ASP A 318 -25.68 -3.08 -5.92
CA ASP A 318 -26.04 -3.96 -7.02
C ASP A 318 -25.17 -5.24 -7.05
N GLY A 319 -23.86 -5.11 -6.85
CA GLY A 319 -22.95 -6.25 -6.69
C GLY A 319 -23.31 -7.14 -5.50
N LEU A 320 -23.66 -6.54 -4.35
CA LEU A 320 -24.13 -7.27 -3.18
C LEU A 320 -25.48 -7.96 -3.42
N ASN A 321 -26.41 -7.32 -4.14
CA ASN A 321 -27.69 -7.91 -4.55
C ASN A 321 -27.49 -9.11 -5.48
N GLU A 322 -26.55 -9.01 -6.43
CA GLU A 322 -26.18 -10.10 -7.33
C GLU A 322 -25.58 -11.27 -6.52
N MET A 323 -24.61 -10.99 -5.64
CA MET A 323 -24.02 -12.01 -4.78
C MET A 323 -25.07 -12.73 -3.94
N GLN A 324 -25.97 -11.97 -3.30
CA GLN A 324 -27.06 -12.50 -2.48
C GLN A 324 -28.03 -13.37 -3.30
N SER A 325 -28.33 -12.99 -4.53
CA SER A 325 -29.19 -13.77 -5.44
C SER A 325 -28.52 -15.06 -5.90
N ASN A 326 -27.20 -15.01 -6.11
CA ASN A 326 -26.40 -16.13 -6.61
C ASN A 326 -26.06 -17.17 -5.53
N LEU A 327 -26.23 -16.86 -4.24
CA LEU A 327 -26.02 -17.83 -3.14
C LEU A 327 -26.83 -19.14 -3.32
N HIS A 328 -27.96 -19.09 -4.03
CA HIS A 328 -28.78 -20.28 -4.30
C HIS A 328 -28.37 -21.04 -5.56
N GLU A 329 -27.48 -20.49 -6.38
CA GLU A 329 -27.06 -21.05 -7.67
C GLU A 329 -25.91 -22.06 -7.55
N PHE A 330 -25.31 -22.20 -6.36
CA PHE A 330 -24.27 -23.18 -6.08
C PHE A 330 -24.56 -23.98 -4.80
N SER A 331 -24.01 -25.17 -4.70
CA SER A 331 -24.02 -26.01 -3.50
C SER A 331 -22.71 -25.85 -2.75
N ILE A 332 -22.74 -25.91 -1.41
CA ILE A 332 -21.56 -25.99 -0.56
C ILE A 332 -21.61 -27.32 0.20
N PRO A 333 -21.31 -28.48 -0.42
CA PRO A 333 -21.72 -29.80 0.07
C PRO A 333 -21.22 -30.14 1.48
N GLU A 334 -20.03 -29.64 1.84
CA GLU A 334 -19.40 -29.85 3.15
C GLU A 334 -19.58 -28.66 4.10
N GLY A 335 -20.22 -27.59 3.62
CA GLY A 335 -20.36 -26.33 4.35
C GLY A 335 -19.03 -25.62 4.56
N LEU A 336 -18.88 -24.94 5.70
CA LEU A 336 -17.63 -24.37 6.19
C LEU A 336 -17.18 -25.13 7.42
N THR A 337 -15.92 -25.55 7.42
CA THR A 337 -15.23 -25.99 8.64
C THR A 337 -14.03 -25.10 8.87
N SER A 338 -13.99 -24.42 10.01
CA SER A 338 -12.85 -23.60 10.45
C SER A 338 -12.33 -24.14 11.78
N THR A 339 -11.07 -24.55 11.78
CA THR A 339 -10.39 -25.12 12.93
C THR A 339 -9.24 -24.19 13.34
N ILE A 340 -9.12 -23.95 14.64
CA ILE A 340 -7.96 -23.28 15.24
C ILE A 340 -7.33 -24.21 16.28
N TYR A 341 -6.01 -24.23 16.33
CA TYR A 341 -5.21 -24.97 17.29
C TYR A 341 -4.62 -23.97 18.28
N LEU A 342 -4.84 -24.22 19.58
CA LEU A 342 -4.47 -23.32 20.65
C LEU A 342 -3.31 -23.86 21.49
N ASP A 343 -2.30 -23.03 21.70
CA ASP A 343 -1.43 -23.16 22.87
C ASP A 343 -2.05 -22.39 24.05
N GLY A 344 -2.16 -23.06 25.18
CA GLY A 344 -2.87 -22.53 26.34
C GLY A 344 -4.36 -22.25 26.08
N LYS A 345 -4.78 -20.99 26.21
CA LYS A 345 -6.20 -20.60 26.17
C LYS A 345 -6.59 -19.69 25.02
N THR A 346 -5.65 -18.95 24.46
CA THR A 346 -5.93 -17.80 23.58
C THR A 346 -4.95 -17.67 22.43
N GLU A 347 -3.82 -18.38 22.48
CA GLU A 347 -2.79 -18.25 21.46
C GLU A 347 -3.05 -19.24 20.33
N ILE A 348 -3.30 -18.75 19.12
CA ILE A 348 -3.52 -19.58 17.93
C ILE A 348 -2.15 -19.94 17.34
N VAL A 349 -1.79 -21.23 17.41
CA VAL A 349 -0.57 -21.78 16.79
C VAL A 349 -0.83 -22.43 15.44
N GLY A 350 -2.10 -22.60 15.07
CA GLY A 350 -2.47 -23.08 13.75
C GLY A 350 -3.92 -22.78 13.41
N ARG A 351 -4.21 -22.62 12.12
CA ARG A 351 -5.57 -22.42 11.61
C ARG A 351 -5.74 -23.18 10.31
N GLU A 352 -6.89 -23.80 10.14
CA GLU A 352 -7.26 -24.46 8.90
C GLU A 352 -8.73 -24.12 8.60
N TRP A 353 -9.03 -23.66 7.39
CA TRP A 353 -10.41 -23.64 6.93
C TRP A 353 -10.50 -24.04 5.47
N ASN A 354 -11.63 -24.64 5.10
CA ASN A 354 -11.89 -25.03 3.73
C ASN A 354 -13.38 -24.86 3.41
N VAL A 355 -13.65 -24.48 2.17
CA VAL A 355 -14.99 -24.43 1.59
C VAL A 355 -14.92 -24.95 0.16
N THR A 356 -15.85 -25.85 -0.18
CA THR A 356 -15.97 -26.40 -1.52
C THR A 356 -17.31 -25.99 -2.12
N PHE A 357 -17.27 -25.33 -3.26
CA PHE A 357 -18.42 -24.93 -4.06
C PHE A 357 -18.60 -25.94 -5.18
N ALA A 358 -19.84 -26.31 -5.49
CA ALA A 358 -20.17 -27.21 -6.59
C ALA A 358 -21.42 -26.76 -7.33
N ASP A 359 -21.55 -27.18 -8.59
CA ASP A 359 -22.80 -27.03 -9.33
C ASP A 359 -23.91 -27.85 -8.62
N PRO A 360 -25.09 -27.29 -8.33
CA PRO A 360 -26.18 -28.03 -7.68
C PRO A 360 -26.65 -29.26 -8.48
N GLU A 361 -26.47 -29.22 -9.81
CA GLU A 361 -26.81 -30.32 -10.72
C GLU A 361 -25.64 -31.28 -10.97
N ASP A 362 -24.39 -30.87 -10.68
CA ASP A 362 -23.18 -31.67 -10.85
C ASP A 362 -22.16 -31.43 -9.72
N THR A 363 -22.27 -32.21 -8.65
CA THR A 363 -21.40 -32.09 -7.47
C THR A 363 -19.93 -32.42 -7.74
N ASP A 364 -19.63 -33.02 -8.90
CA ASP A 364 -18.27 -33.38 -9.29
C ASP A 364 -17.58 -32.21 -10.02
N MET A 365 -18.29 -31.13 -10.36
CA MET A 365 -17.72 -29.91 -10.95
C MET A 365 -17.85 -28.72 -9.99
N GLY A 366 -16.76 -28.02 -9.73
CA GLY A 366 -16.78 -26.91 -8.78
C GLY A 366 -15.44 -26.24 -8.55
N GLY A 367 -15.31 -25.61 -7.39
CA GLY A 367 -14.08 -25.00 -6.92
C GLY A 367 -13.93 -25.20 -5.41
N SER A 368 -12.69 -25.19 -4.93
CA SER A 368 -12.40 -25.20 -3.50
C SER A 368 -11.52 -24.02 -3.15
N LEU A 369 -11.69 -23.52 -1.93
CA LEU A 369 -10.86 -22.51 -1.31
C LEU A 369 -10.46 -23.05 0.07
N SER A 370 -9.16 -23.13 0.31
CA SER A 370 -8.62 -23.56 1.60
C SER A 370 -7.54 -22.62 2.09
N TYR A 371 -7.45 -22.49 3.40
CA TYR A 371 -6.42 -21.72 4.08
C TYR A 371 -5.83 -22.56 5.19
N GLU A 372 -4.51 -22.53 5.28
CA GLU A 372 -3.75 -23.17 6.33
C GLU A 372 -2.77 -22.16 6.93
N MET A 373 -2.62 -22.19 8.24
CA MET A 373 -1.62 -21.43 8.97
C MET A 373 -1.00 -22.32 10.04
N SER A 374 0.31 -22.20 10.19
CA SER A 374 1.06 -22.79 11.29
C SER A 374 2.06 -21.78 11.82
N LYS A 375 2.17 -21.72 13.15
CA LYS A 375 3.16 -20.94 13.89
C LYS A 375 4.05 -21.91 14.66
N GLU A 376 5.35 -21.81 14.46
CA GLU A 376 6.38 -22.55 15.20
C GLU A 376 7.29 -21.56 15.95
N GLU A 377 7.58 -21.85 17.21
CA GLU A 377 8.50 -21.05 18.03
C GLU A 377 9.68 -21.91 18.51
N ASP A 378 10.91 -21.43 18.30
CA ASP A 378 12.14 -22.01 18.86
C ASP A 378 12.99 -20.91 19.53
N GLY A 379 12.72 -20.67 20.81
CA GLY A 379 13.43 -19.67 21.61
C GLY A 379 13.02 -18.24 21.24
N ASP A 380 13.95 -17.48 20.67
CA ASP A 380 13.71 -16.10 20.22
C ASP A 380 13.41 -16.03 18.69
N GLN A 381 13.16 -17.20 18.08
CA GLN A 381 12.78 -17.33 16.67
C GLN A 381 11.32 -17.78 16.56
N GLU A 382 10.59 -17.12 15.67
CA GLU A 382 9.21 -17.41 15.36
C GLU A 382 9.07 -17.56 13.84
N GLU A 383 8.44 -18.65 13.39
CA GLU A 383 8.12 -18.90 12.00
C GLU A 383 6.61 -19.05 11.84
N ILE A 384 6.01 -18.24 10.98
CA ILE A 384 4.59 -18.30 10.62
C ILE A 384 4.48 -18.61 9.13
N ARG A 385 3.89 -19.75 8.80
CA ARG A 385 3.54 -20.11 7.43
C ARG A 385 2.05 -19.93 7.23
N ARG A 386 1.64 -19.28 6.13
CA ARG A 386 0.26 -19.12 5.69
C ARG A 386 0.16 -19.60 4.25
N ASN A 387 -0.84 -20.42 3.95
CA ASN A 387 -1.10 -20.90 2.60
C ASN A 387 -2.58 -20.69 2.27
N LEU A 388 -2.88 -20.08 1.13
CA LEU A 388 -4.20 -19.93 0.57
C LEU A 388 -4.23 -20.63 -0.79
N THR A 389 -5.05 -21.66 -0.91
CA THR A 389 -5.17 -22.47 -2.13
C THR A 389 -6.57 -22.35 -2.69
N MET A 390 -6.67 -22.03 -3.97
CA MET A 390 -7.90 -22.07 -4.75
C MET A 390 -7.72 -23.08 -5.89
N SER A 391 -8.64 -24.02 -6.05
CA SER A 391 -8.52 -25.04 -7.11
C SER A 391 -9.86 -25.43 -7.72
N GLU A 392 -9.85 -25.81 -9.00
CA GLU A 392 -11.00 -26.41 -9.65
C GLU A 392 -11.21 -27.87 -9.20
N VAL A 393 -12.43 -28.20 -8.79
CA VAL A 393 -12.82 -29.58 -8.44
C VAL A 393 -13.37 -30.26 -9.70
N GLY A 394 -12.92 -31.49 -9.99
CA GLY A 394 -13.49 -32.34 -11.05
C GLY A 394 -12.69 -32.49 -12.34
N GLN A 395 -11.57 -31.78 -12.50
CA GLN A 395 -10.72 -31.89 -13.68
C GLN A 395 -9.37 -32.54 -13.34
N GLU A 396 -8.95 -33.56 -14.11
CA GLU A 396 -7.63 -34.22 -13.97
C GLU A 396 -6.44 -33.27 -14.20
N SER A 397 -6.69 -32.07 -14.73
CA SER A 397 -5.73 -30.98 -14.96
C SER A 397 -6.38 -29.62 -14.67
N GLY A 398 -7.06 -29.50 -13.52
CA GLY A 398 -7.73 -28.27 -13.12
C GLY A 398 -6.73 -27.13 -12.89
N ASN A 399 -7.16 -25.91 -13.14
CA ASN A 399 -6.36 -24.74 -12.77
C ASN A 399 -6.31 -24.66 -11.24
N ALA A 400 -5.12 -24.49 -10.69
CA ALA A 400 -4.91 -24.24 -9.27
C ALA A 400 -4.18 -22.91 -9.13
N PHE A 401 -4.60 -22.13 -8.15
CA PHE A 401 -3.93 -20.92 -7.69
C PHE A 401 -3.52 -21.16 -6.24
N GLU A 402 -2.25 -20.99 -5.94
CA GLU A 402 -1.69 -21.10 -4.60
C GLU A 402 -0.99 -19.78 -4.26
N PHE A 403 -1.31 -19.25 -3.09
CA PHE A 403 -0.62 -18.12 -2.48
C PHE A 403 -0.02 -18.55 -1.15
N VAL A 404 1.30 -18.50 -1.05
CA VAL A 404 2.06 -18.84 0.14
C VAL A 404 2.67 -17.57 0.72
N MET A 405 2.57 -17.39 2.03
CA MET A 405 3.29 -16.37 2.78
C MET A 405 4.02 -17.04 3.93
N ASP A 406 5.34 -17.06 3.87
CA ASP A 406 6.20 -17.52 4.95
C ASP A 406 6.84 -16.30 5.63
N THR A 407 6.65 -16.15 6.93
CA THR A 407 7.24 -15.07 7.73
C THR A 407 8.11 -15.67 8.80
N SER A 408 9.36 -15.23 8.92
CA SER A 408 10.22 -15.55 10.06
C SER A 408 10.63 -14.27 10.79
N LYS A 409 10.61 -14.32 12.12
CA LYS A 409 10.97 -13.24 13.02
C LYS A 409 12.07 -13.72 13.96
N SER A 410 13.09 -12.91 14.16
CA SER A 410 14.19 -13.23 15.09
C SER A 410 14.82 -11.97 15.67
N GLU A 411 15.18 -12.03 16.95
CA GLU A 411 15.98 -10.98 17.60
C GLU A 411 17.47 -11.17 17.31
N THR A 412 18.14 -10.09 16.90
CA THR A 412 19.58 -10.07 16.58
C THR A 412 20.32 -8.99 17.38
N ASP A 413 21.65 -9.00 17.37
CA ASP A 413 22.46 -7.95 18.04
C ASP A 413 22.19 -6.54 17.48
N ASP A 414 21.77 -6.45 16.21
CA ASP A 414 21.52 -5.20 15.48
C ASP A 414 20.05 -4.75 15.52
N GLY A 415 19.16 -5.58 16.08
CA GLY A 415 17.73 -5.34 16.15
C GLY A 415 16.90 -6.55 15.76
N GLU A 416 15.63 -6.33 15.47
CA GLU A 416 14.69 -7.38 15.11
C GLU A 416 14.74 -7.62 13.58
N LYS A 417 14.99 -8.85 13.18
CA LYS A 417 14.98 -9.28 11.78
C LYS A 417 13.66 -9.97 11.46
N VAL A 418 12.98 -9.51 10.42
CA VAL A 418 11.75 -10.08 9.87
C VAL A 418 11.97 -10.39 8.40
N VAL A 419 11.88 -11.67 8.02
CA VAL A 419 11.93 -12.12 6.64
C VAL A 419 10.54 -12.58 6.22
N THR A 420 10.05 -12.14 5.07
CA THR A 420 8.77 -12.58 4.52
C THR A 420 8.92 -12.99 3.07
N ASP A 421 8.59 -14.23 2.76
CA ASP A 421 8.52 -14.78 1.41
C ASP A 421 7.06 -14.86 0.97
N LEU A 422 6.72 -14.19 -0.12
CA LEU A 422 5.41 -14.25 -0.76
C LEU A 422 5.55 -15.04 -2.06
N GLY A 423 4.94 -16.22 -2.13
CA GLY A 423 4.90 -17.06 -3.32
C GLY A 423 3.51 -17.07 -3.95
N PHE A 424 3.46 -16.96 -5.27
CA PHE A 424 2.25 -17.13 -6.06
C PHE A 424 2.52 -18.23 -7.07
N THR A 425 1.67 -19.25 -7.13
CA THR A 425 1.74 -20.30 -8.15
C THR A 425 0.40 -20.45 -8.83
N MET A 426 0.39 -20.44 -10.16
CA MET A 426 -0.78 -20.72 -10.98
C MET A 426 -0.48 -21.86 -11.94
N ASP A 427 -1.24 -22.94 -11.86
CA ASP A 427 -1.20 -24.03 -12.83
C ASP A 427 -2.17 -23.75 -13.96
N GLU A 428 -1.67 -23.47 -15.17
CA GLU A 428 -2.49 -23.38 -16.39
C GLU A 428 -2.15 -24.53 -17.34
N ALA A 429 -3.12 -25.40 -17.63
CA ALA A 429 -2.96 -26.55 -18.53
C ALA A 429 -1.77 -27.48 -18.18
N GLY A 430 -1.44 -27.58 -16.89
CA GLY A 430 -0.34 -28.41 -16.37
C GLY A 430 1.05 -27.81 -16.53
N GLN A 431 1.16 -26.50 -16.71
CA GLN A 431 2.41 -25.75 -16.59
C GLN A 431 2.28 -24.78 -15.40
N PRO A 432 3.04 -24.98 -14.32
CA PRO A 432 3.05 -24.04 -13.20
C PRO A 432 3.76 -22.76 -13.61
N ILE A 433 3.11 -21.62 -13.40
CA ILE A 433 3.70 -20.30 -13.45
C ILE A 433 3.82 -19.83 -12.01
N SER A 434 5.04 -19.69 -11.51
CA SER A 434 5.28 -19.20 -10.15
C SER A 434 5.99 -17.87 -10.15
N ALA A 435 5.62 -16.94 -9.29
CA ALA A 435 6.33 -15.69 -9.01
C ALA A 435 6.47 -15.51 -7.51
N GLY A 436 7.57 -14.87 -7.07
CA GLY A 436 7.79 -14.64 -5.65
C GLY A 436 8.27 -13.22 -5.32
N ILE A 437 8.06 -12.80 -4.09
CA ILE A 437 8.62 -11.59 -3.49
C ILE A 437 9.28 -11.99 -2.18
N HIS A 438 10.57 -11.77 -2.05
CA HIS A 438 11.33 -11.94 -0.82
C HIS A 438 11.53 -10.58 -0.16
N LEU A 439 11.10 -10.43 1.09
CA LEU A 439 11.25 -9.21 1.89
C LEU A 439 12.16 -9.52 3.08
N ASP A 440 13.38 -8.96 3.13
CA ASP A 440 14.29 -9.04 4.28
C ASP A 440 14.33 -7.69 4.99
N THR A 441 13.73 -7.60 6.18
CA THR A 441 13.66 -6.38 6.98
C THR A 441 14.48 -6.51 8.26
N LEU A 442 15.40 -5.57 8.49
CA LEU A 442 16.09 -5.36 9.76
C LEU A 442 15.58 -4.07 10.40
N ARG A 443 15.02 -4.18 11.60
CA ARG A 443 14.44 -3.07 12.37
C ARG A 443 15.25 -2.81 13.62
N SER A 444 15.60 -1.54 13.85
CA SER A 444 16.20 -1.09 15.09
C SER A 444 15.49 0.19 15.58
N THR A 445 15.86 0.69 16.75
CA THR A 445 15.26 1.93 17.26
C THR A 445 15.67 3.11 16.40
N GLY A 446 14.73 3.75 15.72
CA GLY A 446 15.03 4.89 14.84
C GLY A 446 15.33 4.50 13.40
N GLU A 447 15.45 3.21 13.07
CA GLU A 447 15.92 2.79 11.74
C GLU A 447 15.23 1.50 11.28
N ALA A 448 14.97 1.41 9.97
CA ALA A 448 14.50 0.19 9.34
C ALA A 448 15.11 0.06 7.95
N THR A 449 15.67 -1.11 7.62
CA THR A 449 16.13 -1.44 6.28
C THR A 449 15.34 -2.63 5.76
N THR A 450 14.66 -2.47 4.63
CA THR A 450 13.92 -3.53 3.96
C THR A 450 14.49 -3.75 2.57
N THR A 451 14.93 -4.97 2.28
CA THR A 451 15.31 -5.42 0.94
C THR A 451 14.16 -6.22 0.36
N ILE A 452 13.61 -5.75 -0.76
CA ILE A 452 12.56 -6.41 -1.53
C ILE A 452 13.22 -6.99 -2.77
N THR A 453 13.19 -8.30 -2.93
CA THR A 453 13.71 -8.99 -4.12
C THR A 453 12.56 -9.68 -4.82
N LEU A 454 12.44 -9.49 -6.13
CA LEU A 454 11.51 -10.29 -6.92
C LEU A 454 12.17 -11.62 -7.25
N GLU A 455 11.56 -12.71 -6.81
CA GLU A 455 12.03 -14.05 -7.14
C GLU A 455 11.47 -14.43 -8.52
N SER A 456 12.39 -14.77 -9.43
CA SER A 456 12.12 -14.95 -10.86
C SER A 456 11.00 -15.96 -11.11
N SER A 457 10.04 -15.51 -11.92
CA SER A 457 9.12 -16.34 -12.69
C SER A 457 9.67 -16.46 -14.11
N GLU A 458 9.29 -17.52 -14.84
CA GLU A 458 9.53 -17.60 -16.29
C GLU A 458 9.06 -16.33 -17.05
N MET A 459 8.17 -15.50 -16.47
CA MET A 459 7.78 -14.21 -17.03
C MET A 459 8.87 -13.13 -16.96
N LEU A 460 9.62 -13.02 -15.87
CA LEU A 460 10.71 -12.04 -15.76
C LEU A 460 11.83 -12.39 -16.74
N ASP A 461 12.19 -13.68 -16.79
CA ASP A 461 13.14 -14.21 -17.77
C ASP A 461 12.65 -13.96 -19.21
N ALA A 462 11.36 -14.18 -19.51
CA ALA A 462 10.77 -13.91 -20.82
C ALA A 462 10.75 -12.41 -21.19
N ALA A 463 10.69 -11.53 -20.19
CA ALA A 463 10.82 -10.08 -20.35
C ALA A 463 12.29 -9.61 -20.46
N GLY A 464 13.26 -10.52 -20.29
CA GLY A 464 14.68 -10.19 -20.26
C GLY A 464 15.09 -9.46 -18.98
N ILE A 465 14.31 -9.57 -17.90
CA ILE A 465 14.63 -9.00 -16.59
C ILE A 465 15.27 -10.13 -15.77
N GLY A 466 16.57 -10.02 -15.49
CA GLY A 466 17.31 -11.04 -14.74
C GLY A 466 17.06 -10.92 -13.25
N GLU A 467 17.70 -9.95 -12.60
CA GLU A 467 17.55 -9.69 -11.16
C GLU A 467 16.88 -8.34 -10.93
N PHE A 468 15.89 -8.27 -10.05
CA PHE A 468 15.28 -7.02 -9.61
C PHE A 468 15.20 -6.98 -8.09
N SER A 469 15.78 -5.94 -7.49
CA SER A 469 15.69 -5.70 -6.06
C SER A 469 15.52 -4.23 -5.75
N VAL A 470 14.82 -3.94 -4.65
CA VAL A 470 14.60 -2.61 -4.11
C VAL A 470 15.03 -2.63 -2.65
N VAL A 471 16.00 -1.80 -2.28
CA VAL A 471 16.39 -1.62 -0.88
C VAL A 471 15.82 -0.28 -0.40
N VAL A 472 14.98 -0.33 0.62
CA VAL A 472 14.44 0.85 1.31
C VAL A 472 15.14 0.97 2.64
N ARG A 473 15.84 2.09 2.89
CA ARG A 473 16.41 2.41 4.21
C ARG A 473 15.69 3.63 4.76
N ASN A 474 15.13 3.50 5.93
CA ASN A 474 14.46 4.58 6.65
C ASN A 474 15.22 4.85 7.94
N GLN A 475 15.53 6.11 8.18
CA GLN A 475 16.00 6.63 9.46
C GLN A 475 15.03 7.71 9.90
N TYR A 476 14.55 7.62 11.13
CA TYR A 476 13.61 8.55 11.72
C TYR A 476 14.14 9.07 13.05
N ASN A 477 13.95 10.37 13.25
CA ASN A 477 14.27 11.05 14.50
C ASN A 477 13.10 11.96 14.86
N GLU A 478 12.40 11.60 15.93
CA GLU A 478 11.26 12.34 16.45
C GLU A 478 11.69 13.19 17.65
N ASP A 479 11.30 14.47 17.65
CA ASP A 479 11.29 15.32 18.84
C ASP A 479 9.85 15.84 19.07
N ASN A 480 9.56 16.40 20.25
CA ASN A 480 8.19 16.80 20.61
C ASN A 480 7.57 17.82 19.65
N ASP A 481 8.41 18.60 18.97
CA ASP A 481 8.02 19.74 18.14
C ASP A 481 8.14 19.44 16.63
N GLY A 482 8.66 18.28 16.22
CA GLY A 482 8.90 17.97 14.81
C GLY A 482 9.42 16.56 14.53
N TYR A 483 9.67 16.27 13.26
CA TYR A 483 10.04 14.96 12.76
C TYR A 483 11.03 15.10 11.60
N GLU A 484 12.18 14.43 11.72
CA GLU A 484 13.15 14.28 10.64
C GLU A 484 13.14 12.84 10.13
N GLN A 485 13.02 12.65 8.81
CA GLN A 485 13.09 11.35 8.15
C GLN A 485 14.01 11.40 6.95
N ASN A 486 14.96 10.45 6.92
CA ASN A 486 15.77 10.19 5.74
C ASN A 486 15.38 8.82 5.19
N THR A 487 14.86 8.81 3.97
CA THR A 487 14.53 7.58 3.24
C THR A 487 15.45 7.45 2.03
N GLU A 488 16.22 6.38 1.98
CA GLU A 488 17.01 5.98 0.81
C GLU A 488 16.30 4.83 0.09
N LEU A 489 16.22 4.91 -1.23
CA LEU A 489 15.63 3.90 -2.10
C LEU A 489 16.66 3.51 -3.16
N ASP A 490 17.19 2.29 -3.08
CA ASP A 490 18.06 1.71 -4.10
C ASP A 490 17.28 0.72 -4.95
N ILE A 491 17.01 1.06 -6.20
CA ILE A 491 16.39 0.16 -7.18
C ILE A 491 17.50 -0.43 -8.04
N ASN A 492 17.69 -1.75 -7.96
CA ASN A 492 18.64 -2.50 -8.77
C ASN A 492 17.89 -3.35 -9.78
N ALA A 493 18.27 -3.24 -11.06
CA ALA A 493 17.67 -4.01 -12.13
C ALA A 493 18.76 -4.52 -13.08
N GLY A 494 18.76 -5.84 -13.31
CA GLY A 494 19.52 -6.53 -14.33
C GLY A 494 18.66 -6.79 -15.57
N ILE A 495 19.09 -6.34 -16.74
CA ILE A 495 18.40 -6.54 -18.01
C ILE A 495 19.32 -7.31 -18.96
N ASP A 496 18.86 -8.45 -19.46
CA ASP A 496 19.56 -9.19 -20.52
C ASP A 496 19.10 -8.70 -21.89
N ASP A 497 19.85 -7.76 -22.46
CA ASP A 497 19.59 -7.24 -23.80
C ASP A 497 20.24 -8.15 -24.85
N MET A 498 19.47 -8.54 -25.86
CA MET A 498 19.94 -9.47 -26.90
C MET A 498 21.14 -8.97 -27.72
N TYR A 499 21.43 -7.66 -27.70
CA TYR A 499 22.54 -7.02 -28.41
C TYR A 499 23.66 -6.56 -27.49
N ALA A 500 23.34 -6.07 -26.29
CA ALA A 500 24.29 -5.51 -25.32
C ALA A 500 24.70 -6.51 -24.21
N GLY A 501 24.06 -7.68 -24.16
CA GLY A 501 24.21 -8.66 -23.07
C GLY A 501 23.56 -8.18 -21.78
N TYR A 502 23.94 -8.81 -20.67
CA TYR A 502 23.46 -8.47 -19.33
C TYR A 502 23.98 -7.11 -18.87
N GLN A 503 23.06 -6.22 -18.52
CA GLN A 503 23.30 -4.85 -18.08
C GLN A 503 22.67 -4.63 -16.71
N GLU A 504 23.45 -4.08 -15.78
CA GLU A 504 22.97 -3.73 -14.44
C GLU A 504 22.79 -2.21 -14.33
N TYR A 505 21.65 -1.83 -13.78
CA TYR A 505 21.30 -0.45 -13.48
C TYR A 505 20.93 -0.33 -12.01
N THR A 506 21.48 0.67 -11.34
CA THR A 506 21.09 1.07 -9.99
C THR A 506 20.59 2.49 -10.02
N VAL A 507 19.37 2.72 -9.52
CA VAL A 507 18.81 4.05 -9.25
C VAL A 507 18.76 4.22 -7.74
N ASN A 508 19.50 5.19 -7.22
CA ASN A 508 19.44 5.60 -5.82
C ASN A 508 18.62 6.89 -5.72
N LEU A 509 17.58 6.90 -4.89
CA LEU A 509 16.82 8.11 -4.55
C LEU A 509 16.92 8.33 -3.04
N ASN A 510 17.19 9.57 -2.62
CA ASN A 510 17.17 9.93 -1.20
C ASN A 510 16.16 11.04 -0.96
N PHE A 511 15.24 10.80 -0.04
CA PHE A 511 14.22 11.73 0.42
C PHE A 511 14.59 12.15 1.83
N ASN A 512 14.90 13.42 2.02
CA ASN A 512 15.08 13.98 3.37
C ASN A 512 13.85 14.84 3.68
N THR A 513 13.11 14.47 4.70
CA THR A 513 11.89 15.15 5.15
C THR A 513 12.18 15.77 6.51
N ASP A 514 11.90 17.06 6.64
CA ASP A 514 11.91 17.80 7.90
C ASP A 514 10.51 18.37 8.10
N LEU A 515 9.86 18.02 9.20
CA LEU A 515 8.55 18.52 9.57
C LEU A 515 8.61 19.21 10.93
N GLU A 516 8.05 20.41 11.02
CA GLU A 516 7.96 21.21 12.23
C GLU A 516 6.50 21.62 12.47
N PHE A 517 6.00 21.39 13.68
CA PHE A 517 4.69 21.89 14.09
C PHE A 517 4.84 23.32 14.63
N THR A 518 4.27 24.29 13.94
CA THR A 518 4.44 25.71 14.26
C THR A 518 3.28 26.56 13.74
N GLU A 519 2.88 27.56 14.52
CA GLU A 519 1.91 28.57 14.08
C GLU A 519 2.57 29.72 13.28
N ASP A 520 3.90 29.82 13.29
CA ASP A 520 4.65 30.87 12.60
C ASP A 520 4.81 30.55 11.10
N LEU A 521 3.70 30.43 10.37
CA LEU A 521 3.69 30.13 8.94
C LEU A 521 3.97 31.38 8.08
N GLU A 522 4.78 31.22 7.04
CA GLU A 522 5.10 32.25 6.04
C GLU A 522 4.26 32.00 4.77
N LEU A 523 2.94 32.13 4.90
CA LEU A 523 2.00 31.95 3.79
C LEU A 523 2.00 33.17 2.86
N ILE A 524 1.81 32.93 1.56
CA ILE A 524 1.65 33.98 0.55
C ILE A 524 0.39 34.80 0.87
N THR A 525 0.56 36.11 1.06
CA THR A 525 -0.55 37.04 1.12
C THR A 525 -0.81 37.62 -0.26
N VAL A 526 -2.00 37.40 -0.82
CA VAL A 526 -2.41 38.02 -2.08
C VAL A 526 -2.73 39.50 -1.84
N ASP A 527 -1.86 40.38 -2.31
CA ASP A 527 -2.14 41.81 -2.35
C ASP A 527 -2.91 42.15 -3.63
N ALA A 528 -4.16 42.57 -3.48
CA ALA A 528 -5.05 42.94 -4.58
C ALA A 528 -4.54 44.11 -5.44
N GLU A 529 -3.54 44.88 -4.99
CA GLU A 529 -2.91 45.93 -5.81
C GLU A 529 -1.81 45.38 -6.74
N THR A 530 -1.23 44.21 -6.44
CA THR A 530 -0.08 43.66 -7.18
C THR A 530 -0.32 42.27 -7.77
N ALA A 531 -1.37 41.57 -7.35
CA ALA A 531 -1.74 40.27 -7.87
C ALA A 531 -2.69 40.39 -9.07
N THR A 532 -2.50 39.52 -10.06
CA THR A 532 -3.31 39.49 -11.28
C THR A 532 -4.42 38.45 -11.15
N ASN A 533 -5.69 38.88 -11.26
CA ASN A 533 -6.83 37.97 -11.27
C ASN A 533 -6.94 37.29 -12.64
N VAL A 534 -6.70 35.99 -12.70
CA VAL A 534 -6.74 35.20 -13.95
C VAL A 534 -8.14 35.25 -14.58
N SER A 535 -9.18 35.43 -13.78
CA SER A 535 -10.58 35.54 -14.25
C SER A 535 -10.85 36.80 -15.07
N GLU A 536 -9.98 37.81 -14.96
CA GLU A 536 -10.11 39.09 -15.66
C GLU A 536 -9.25 39.16 -16.92
N LEU A 537 -8.37 38.18 -17.14
CA LEU A 537 -7.55 38.10 -18.34
C LEU A 537 -8.39 37.70 -19.55
N SER A 538 -8.16 38.37 -20.66
CA SER A 538 -8.72 37.97 -21.96
C SER A 538 -8.00 36.73 -22.50
N GLU A 539 -8.64 36.00 -23.43
CA GLU A 539 -8.02 34.86 -24.14
C GLU A 539 -6.65 35.24 -24.76
N GLU A 540 -6.52 36.46 -25.28
CA GLU A 540 -5.27 36.97 -25.85
C GLU A 540 -4.19 37.15 -24.79
N GLU A 541 -4.52 37.70 -23.62
CA GLU A 541 -3.60 37.86 -22.50
C GLU A 541 -3.17 36.51 -21.91
N CYS A 542 -4.08 35.55 -21.80
CA CYS A 542 -3.75 34.18 -21.40
C CYS A 542 -2.80 33.50 -22.38
N MET A 543 -3.03 33.64 -23.70
CA MET A 543 -2.13 33.10 -24.72
C MET A 543 -0.73 33.73 -24.65
N ILE A 544 -0.64 35.05 -24.44
CA ILE A 544 0.63 35.75 -24.28
C ILE A 544 1.37 35.23 -23.04
N LEU A 545 0.67 35.08 -21.91
CA LEU A 545 1.26 34.55 -20.68
C LEU A 545 1.82 33.13 -20.88
N MET A 546 1.07 32.25 -21.55
CA MET A 546 1.55 30.91 -21.87
C MET A 546 2.78 30.93 -22.79
N GLU A 547 2.80 31.83 -23.78
CA GLU A 547 3.96 32.02 -24.67
C GLU A 547 5.19 32.51 -23.90
N GLU A 548 5.03 33.46 -22.97
CA GLU A 548 6.11 33.95 -22.10
C GLU A 548 6.68 32.83 -21.23
N VAL A 549 5.82 32.05 -20.57
CA VAL A 549 6.25 30.88 -19.76
C VAL A 549 7.01 29.86 -20.62
N MET A 550 6.50 29.54 -21.82
CA MET A 550 7.17 28.61 -22.73
C MET A 550 8.53 29.15 -23.19
N MET A 551 8.63 30.44 -23.52
CA MET A 551 9.90 31.06 -23.92
C MET A 551 10.92 31.09 -22.78
N GLU A 552 10.51 31.37 -21.55
CA GLU A 552 11.40 31.33 -20.38
C GLU A 552 11.85 29.90 -20.09
N LEU A 553 10.95 28.91 -20.19
CA LEU A 553 11.29 27.50 -20.02
C LEU A 553 12.26 27.01 -21.12
N GLU A 554 12.03 27.38 -22.38
CA GLU A 554 12.98 27.11 -23.47
C GLU A 554 14.33 27.77 -23.22
N THR A 555 14.34 29.04 -22.81
CA THR A 555 15.57 29.79 -22.51
C THR A 555 16.36 29.12 -21.40
N LEU A 556 15.67 28.69 -20.35
CA LEU A 556 16.27 27.95 -19.25
C LEU A 556 16.80 26.58 -19.71
N MET A 557 16.04 25.82 -20.51
CA MET A 557 16.50 24.54 -21.03
C MET A 557 17.72 24.70 -21.94
N TYR A 558 17.72 25.67 -22.87
CA TYR A 558 18.87 25.93 -23.73
C TYR A 558 20.07 26.50 -22.97
N GLY A 559 19.85 27.38 -22.00
CA GLY A 559 20.91 27.97 -21.19
C GLY A 559 21.57 26.96 -20.25
N THR A 560 20.78 26.06 -19.67
CA THR A 560 21.24 25.06 -18.69
C THR A 560 21.78 23.81 -19.37
N PHE A 561 21.13 23.31 -20.42
CA PHE A 561 21.50 22.06 -21.10
C PHE A 561 22.25 22.25 -22.42
N GLY A 562 22.13 23.40 -23.09
CA GLY A 562 22.79 23.64 -24.38
C GLY A 562 24.28 23.98 -24.30
N GLY A 563 24.81 24.15 -23.07
CA GLY A 563 26.23 24.38 -22.79
C GLY A 563 27.04 23.11 -22.46
N ILE A 564 26.37 21.96 -22.37
CA ILE A 564 26.95 20.62 -22.13
C ILE A 564 26.98 19.87 -23.46
#